data_AF-A0A8X6NM14-F1
#
_entry.id   AF-A0A8X6NM14-F1
#
_cell.length_a   1.000
_cell.length_b   1.000
_cell.length_c   1.000
_cell.angle_alpha   90.00
_cell.angle_beta   90.00
_cell.angle_gamma   90.00
#
_symmetry.space_group_name_H-M   'P 1'
#
loop_
_entity.id
_entity.type
_entity.pdbx_description
1 polymer ?
#
loop_
_entity_poly.entity_id
_entity_poly.type
_entity_poly.pdbx_seq_one_letter_code
_entity_poly.pdbx_strand_id
1 'polypeptide(L)'
;CDCGANGKCYFDKEAQQNCECDSGFTITEEDGKKYCRECDCGENGKCYTDTEGKPNCDCNPGFLVIEKDGAQYCSGKIPYKSKNHF
;
A
#
# COMPACT_ATOMS: atom_id res chain seq x y z
N CYS A 1 -6.71 -4.30 -21.65
CA CYS A 1 -6.70 -4.07 -20.20
C CYS A 1 -5.42 -3.29 -19.89
N ASP A 2 -5.44 -2.41 -18.89
CA ASP A 2 -4.34 -1.50 -18.60
C ASP A 2 -4.20 -1.33 -17.08
N CYS A 3 -3.03 -1.68 -16.56
CA CYS A 3 -2.67 -1.56 -15.14
C CYS A 3 -1.63 -0.46 -14.89
N GLY A 4 -1.23 0.28 -15.94
CA GLY A 4 -0.06 1.16 -15.93
C GLY A 4 1.25 0.41 -16.19
N ALA A 5 2.37 1.14 -16.11
CA ALA A 5 3.71 0.62 -16.42
C ALA A 5 4.28 -0.33 -15.34
N ASN A 6 3.71 -0.33 -14.13
CA ASN A 6 4.25 -1.01 -12.94
C ASN A 6 3.39 -2.22 -12.54
N GLY A 7 2.82 -2.92 -13.52
CA GLY A 7 2.02 -4.09 -13.27
C GLY A 7 1.67 -4.88 -14.52
N LYS A 8 1.40 -6.16 -14.31
CA LYS A 8 0.91 -7.08 -15.34
C LYS A 8 -0.60 -7.13 -15.28
N CYS A 9 -1.22 -7.00 -16.45
CA CYS A 9 -2.65 -7.06 -16.57
C CYS A 9 -3.13 -8.45 -16.98
N TYR A 10 -4.21 -8.92 -16.36
CA TYR A 10 -4.89 -10.16 -16.73
C TYR A 10 -6.40 -10.05 -16.54
N PHE A 11 -7.15 -10.98 -17.13
CA PHE A 11 -8.59 -11.09 -16.93
C PHE A 11 -8.90 -12.34 -16.09
N ASP A 12 -9.86 -12.23 -15.19
CA ASP A 12 -10.38 -13.39 -14.47
C ASP A 12 -11.45 -14.16 -15.27
N LYS A 13 -12.04 -15.17 -14.64
CA LYS A 13 -13.06 -16.04 -15.26
C LYS A 13 -14.36 -15.30 -15.63
N GLU A 14 -14.59 -14.13 -15.03
CA GLU A 14 -15.75 -13.28 -15.28
C GLU A 14 -15.43 -12.16 -16.30
N ALA A 15 -14.27 -12.23 -16.95
CA ALA A 15 -13.75 -11.22 -17.86
C ALA A 15 -13.53 -9.85 -17.19
N GLN A 16 -13.35 -9.79 -15.87
CA GLN A 16 -12.99 -8.57 -15.16
C GLN A 16 -11.47 -8.39 -15.19
N GLN A 17 -11.02 -7.14 -15.38
CA GLN A 17 -9.61 -6.77 -15.36
C GLN A 17 -9.06 -6.90 -13.94
N ASN A 18 -7.92 -7.56 -13.80
CA ASN A 18 -7.10 -7.58 -12.61
C ASN A 18 -5.64 -7.22 -12.93
N CYS A 19 -4.92 -6.79 -11.90
CA CYS A 19 -3.53 -6.35 -11.99
C CYS A 19 -2.67 -7.09 -10.98
N GLU A 20 -1.51 -7.54 -11.40
CA GLU A 20 -0.42 -7.98 -10.53
C GLU A 20 0.63 -6.86 -10.53
N CYS A 21 0.75 -6.13 -9.42
CA CYS A 21 1.61 -4.95 -9.33
C CYS A 21 3.05 -5.32 -8.97
N ASP A 22 3.99 -4.53 -9.49
CA ASP A 22 5.40 -4.64 -9.14
C ASP A 22 5.65 -4.26 -7.68
N SER A 23 6.83 -4.60 -7.15
CA SER A 23 7.20 -4.25 -5.77
C SER A 23 7.19 -2.73 -5.57
N GLY A 24 6.60 -2.27 -4.46
CA GLY A 24 6.39 -0.84 -4.19
C GLY A 24 5.14 -0.26 -4.86
N PHE A 25 4.31 -1.07 -5.49
CA PHE A 25 3.01 -0.68 -6.05
C PHE A 25 1.90 -1.55 -5.47
N THR A 26 0.70 -0.98 -5.32
CA THR A 26 -0.50 -1.70 -4.90
C THR A 26 -1.65 -1.48 -5.86
N ILE A 27 -2.62 -2.38 -5.79
CA ILE A 27 -3.86 -2.29 -6.56
C ILE A 27 -4.73 -1.21 -5.95
N THR A 28 -5.12 -0.23 -6.75
CA THR A 28 -6.17 0.75 -6.43
C THR A 28 -7.29 0.61 -7.44
N GLU A 29 -8.52 0.88 -7.02
CA GLU A 29 -9.69 0.81 -7.90
C GLU A 29 -10.26 2.20 -8.15
N GLU A 30 -10.47 2.54 -9.42
CA GLU A 30 -11.05 3.80 -9.85
C GLU A 30 -12.02 3.51 -11.02
N ASP A 31 -13.26 3.96 -10.90
CA ASP A 31 -14.34 3.72 -11.87
C ASP A 31 -14.52 2.23 -12.25
N GLY A 32 -14.37 1.33 -11.28
CA GLY A 32 -14.49 -0.12 -11.49
C GLY A 32 -13.32 -0.74 -12.27
N LYS A 33 -12.20 -0.01 -12.41
CA LYS A 33 -10.96 -0.49 -13.02
C LYS A 33 -9.84 -0.51 -12.00
N LYS A 34 -9.06 -1.59 -12.03
CA LYS A 34 -7.89 -1.78 -11.17
C LYS A 34 -6.64 -1.21 -11.85
N TYR A 35 -5.82 -0.50 -11.07
CA TYR A 35 -4.56 0.10 -11.50
C TYR A 35 -3.47 -0.16 -10.47
N CYS A 36 -2.22 -0.18 -10.90
CA CYS A 36 -1.07 -0.20 -10.00
C CYS A 36 -0.61 1.22 -9.69
N ARG A 37 -0.83 1.67 -8.46
CA ARG A 37 -0.34 2.96 -7.97
C ARG A 37 0.80 2.77 -6.99
N GLU A 38 1.71 3.73 -7.00
CA GLU A 38 2.88 3.72 -6.14
C GLU A 38 2.45 3.70 -4.68
N CYS A 39 3.10 2.86 -3.91
CA CYS A 39 2.91 2.70 -2.48
C CYS A 39 4.22 2.21 -1.86
N ASP A 40 5.12 3.17 -1.67
CA ASP A 40 6.41 2.94 -1.05
C ASP A 40 6.34 3.23 0.45
N CYS A 41 6.14 2.16 1.23
CA CYS A 41 6.19 2.23 2.69
C CYS A 41 7.63 2.21 3.25
N GLY A 42 8.64 2.11 2.38
CA GLY A 42 10.02 1.81 2.72
C GLY A 42 10.22 0.37 3.22
N GLU A 43 11.45 0.03 3.61
CA GLU A 43 11.82 -1.32 4.10
C GLU A 43 11.15 -1.71 5.43
N ASN A 44 10.50 -0.75 6.11
CA ASN A 44 9.97 -0.90 7.46
C ASN A 44 8.45 -1.08 7.49
N GLY A 45 7.82 -1.37 6.35
CA GLY A 45 6.40 -1.64 6.31
C GLY A 45 5.99 -2.40 5.07
N LYS A 46 4.71 -2.69 4.99
CA LYS A 46 4.06 -3.30 3.83
C LYS A 46 2.94 -2.39 3.37
N CYS A 47 2.81 -2.24 2.07
CA CYS A 47 1.64 -1.58 1.52
C CYS A 47 0.42 -2.51 1.56
N TYR A 48 -0.74 -1.91 1.82
CA TYR A 48 -2.03 -2.53 1.58
C TYR A 48 -3.00 -1.49 1.03
N THR A 49 -4.11 -1.96 0.46
CA THR A 49 -5.21 -1.09 0.01
C THR A 49 -6.38 -1.25 0.97
N ASP A 50 -6.94 -0.13 1.44
CA ASP A 50 -8.11 -0.16 2.32
C ASP A 50 -9.42 -0.39 1.56
N THR A 51 -10.54 -0.42 2.29
CA THR A 51 -11.88 -0.63 1.70
C THR A 51 -12.35 0.51 0.80
N GLU A 52 -11.72 1.68 0.86
CA GLU A 52 -11.99 2.82 -0.01
C GLU A 52 -11.10 2.81 -1.26
N GLY A 53 -10.25 1.80 -1.44
CA GLY A 53 -9.33 1.71 -2.56
C GLY A 53 -8.07 2.59 -2.41
N LYS A 54 -7.79 3.11 -1.20
CA LYS A 54 -6.63 3.97 -0.94
C LYS A 54 -5.42 3.15 -0.48
N PRO A 55 -4.22 3.46 -1.00
CA PRO A 55 -2.98 2.83 -0.54
C PRO A 55 -2.62 3.32 0.86
N ASN A 56 -2.29 2.40 1.75
CA ASN A 56 -1.88 2.66 3.12
C ASN A 56 -0.67 1.80 3.50
N CYS A 57 0.03 2.21 4.56
CA CYS A 57 1.20 1.50 5.07
C CYS A 57 0.94 0.81 6.42
N ASP A 58 1.14 -0.51 6.45
CA ASP A 58 1.23 -1.28 7.68
C ASP A 58 2.70 -1.33 8.12
N CYS A 59 3.03 -0.56 9.15
CA CYS A 59 4.41 -0.43 9.62
C CYS A 59 4.80 -1.55 10.57
N ASN A 60 6.03 -2.05 10.38
CA ASN A 60 6.63 -3.02 11.28
C ASN A 60 6.64 -2.48 12.73
N PRO A 61 6.56 -3.36 13.74
CA PRO A 61 6.55 -2.95 15.14
C PRO A 61 7.70 -1.99 15.49
N GLY A 62 7.35 -0.87 16.12
CA GLY A 62 8.30 0.16 16.50
C GLY A 62 8.55 1.22 15.42
N PHE A 63 7.89 1.17 14.26
CA PHE A 63 7.88 2.25 13.27
C PHE A 63 6.54 3.00 13.28
N LEU A 64 6.55 4.27 12.89
CA LEU A 64 5.35 5.09 12.77
C LEU A 64 4.95 5.28 11.31
N VAL A 65 3.64 5.33 11.06
CA VAL A 65 3.09 5.83 9.80
C VAL A 65 3.23 7.35 9.80
N ILE A 66 3.88 7.91 8.79
CA ILE A 66 4.01 9.35 8.57
C ILE A 66 3.45 9.67 7.18
N GLU A 67 2.77 10.81 7.05
CA GLU A 67 2.25 11.31 5.78
C GLU A 67 3.05 12.53 5.29
N LYS A 68 3.51 12.53 4.03
CA LYS A 68 4.02 13.70 3.28
C LYS A 68 3.41 13.67 1.93
N ASP A 69 3.08 14.86 1.44
CA ASP A 69 2.71 15.06 0.04
C ASP A 69 1.56 14.11 -0.40
N GLY A 70 0.68 13.73 0.55
CA GLY A 70 -0.45 12.83 0.33
C GLY A 70 -0.09 11.33 0.29
N ALA A 71 1.14 10.94 0.62
CA ALA A 71 1.59 9.55 0.68
C ALA A 71 2.03 9.16 2.10
N GLN A 72 1.73 7.91 2.48
CA GLN A 72 2.16 7.32 3.76
C GLN A 72 3.49 6.57 3.60
N TYR A 73 4.31 6.59 4.65
CA TYR A 73 5.56 5.83 4.72
C TYR A 73 5.91 5.48 6.17
N CYS A 74 6.66 4.38 6.35
CA CYS A 74 7.05 3.90 7.67
C CYS A 74 8.40 4.46 8.09
N SER A 75 8.36 5.42 9.03
CA SER A 75 9.56 6.10 9.50
C SER A 75 9.45 6.50 10.97
N GLY A 76 10.58 6.86 11.58
CA GLY A 76 10.69 7.10 13.01
C GLY A 76 10.61 5.81 13.82
N LYS A 77 11.54 5.61 14.76
CA LYS A 77 11.44 4.52 15.73
C LYS A 77 10.70 5.02 16.96
N ILE A 78 9.63 4.35 17.38
CA ILE A 78 9.05 4.57 18.71
C ILE A 78 10.10 4.08 19.72
N PRO A 79 10.66 4.94 20.59
CA PRO A 79 11.46 4.44 21.70
C PRO A 79 10.52 3.59 22.55
N TYR A 80 10.84 2.31 22.70
CA TYR A 80 10.12 1.33 23.52
C TYR A 80 10.20 1.75 24.99
N LYS A 81 9.50 2.82 25.39
CA LYS A 81 9.27 3.09 26.81
C LYS A 81 8.25 2.07 27.26
N SER A 82 8.74 1.09 28.01
CA SER A 82 7.94 0.19 28.84
C SER A 82 6.72 0.93 29.38
N LYS A 83 5.53 0.39 29.13
CA LYS A 83 4.32 0.82 29.82
C LYS A 83 4.61 0.78 31.32
N ASN A 84 4.73 1.94 31.97
CA ASN A 84 4.64 2.02 33.42
C ASN A 84 3.22 1.58 33.80
N HIS A 85 3.08 0.39 34.36
CA HIS A 85 1.93 0.04 35.18
C HIS A 85 2.00 0.90 36.45
N PHE A 86 1.02 1.78 36.63
CA PHE A 86 0.68 2.37 37.92
C PHE A 86 -0.37 1.49 38.61
#